data_AF-A0A1Q7BNG5-F1
#
_entry.id   AF-A0A1Q7BNG5-F1
#
_cell.length_a   1.000
_cell.length_b   1.000
_cell.length_c   1.000
_cell.angle_alpha   90.00
_cell.angle_beta   90.00
_cell.angle_gamma   90.00
#
_symmetry.space_group_name_H-M   'P 1'
#
loop_
_entity.id
_entity.type
_entity.pdbx_description
1 polymer ?
#
loop_
_entity_poly.entity_id
_entity_poly.type
_entity_poly.pdbx_seq_one_letter_code
_entity_poly.pdbx_strand_id
1 'polypeptide(L)'
;MPAKSSQTQSDGFSAAERAAMKKRAAELRAEGKKGAKKADGLQAVLDSIAEMAPEDRALAERVHVTVTATAPQLSPKTWYGMPAYANADGKVVVFFQDSGKFKYRYSTLGFQDAAN
;
A
#
# COMPACT_ATOMS: atom_id res chain seq x y z
N MET A 1 5.99 -28.25 26.64
CA MET A 1 6.74 -27.36 25.72
C MET A 1 6.06 -27.39 24.37
N PRO A 2 5.63 -26.26 23.80
CA PRO A 2 5.42 -26.23 22.35
C PRO A 2 6.04 -25.02 21.64
N ALA A 3 6.35 -25.30 20.38
CA ALA A 3 6.53 -24.43 19.21
C ALA A 3 7.71 -23.43 19.20
N LYS A 4 8.76 -23.84 18.46
CA LYS A 4 9.72 -22.96 17.79
C LYS A 4 8.95 -21.96 16.91
N SER A 5 8.97 -20.68 17.29
CA SER A 5 8.56 -19.59 16.42
C SER A 5 9.67 -19.40 15.38
N SER A 6 9.39 -19.83 14.15
CA SER A 6 10.23 -19.57 12.98
C SER A 6 10.45 -18.06 12.83
N GLN A 7 11.72 -17.67 12.88
CA GLN A 7 12.19 -16.38 12.40
C GLN A 7 11.74 -16.20 10.95
N THR A 8 10.86 -15.24 10.69
CA THR A 8 10.63 -14.76 9.33
C THR A 8 11.00 -13.30 9.30
N GLN A 9 12.25 -13.03 8.92
CA GLN A 9 12.68 -11.72 8.49
C GLN A 9 11.83 -11.32 7.29
N SER A 10 10.89 -10.39 7.47
CA SER A 10 10.32 -9.64 6.36
C SER A 10 10.82 -8.20 6.49
N ASP A 11 12.07 -8.01 6.06
CA ASP A 11 12.72 -6.71 5.93
C ASP A 11 12.13 -5.96 4.73
N GLY A 12 10.90 -5.49 4.89
CA GLY A 12 10.27 -4.59 3.93
C GLY A 12 10.14 -5.15 2.50
N PHE A 13 9.87 -4.25 1.56
CA PHE A 13 10.04 -4.53 0.14
C PHE A 13 11.49 -4.90 -0.19
N SER A 14 11.66 -6.01 -0.89
CA SER A 14 12.95 -6.41 -1.47
C SER A 14 13.46 -5.35 -2.46
N ALA A 15 14.76 -5.38 -2.75
CA ALA A 15 15.34 -4.48 -3.76
C ALA A 15 14.68 -4.64 -5.14
N ALA A 16 14.27 -5.86 -5.50
CA ALA A 16 13.55 -6.14 -6.74
C ALA A 16 12.14 -5.54 -6.74
N GLU A 17 11.40 -5.65 -5.64
CA GLU A 17 10.06 -5.05 -5.51
C GLU A 17 10.13 -3.52 -5.53
N ARG A 18 11.11 -2.92 -4.84
CA ARG A 18 11.37 -1.47 -4.91
C ARG A 18 11.69 -1.01 -6.33
N ALA A 19 12.52 -1.75 -7.05
CA ALA A 19 12.83 -1.46 -8.45
C ALA A 19 11.59 -1.59 -9.36
N ALA A 20 10.77 -2.62 -9.15
CA ALA A 20 9.53 -2.84 -9.88
C ALA A 20 8.52 -1.69 -9.65
N MET A 21 8.37 -1.23 -8.40
CA MET A 21 7.51 -0.09 -8.08
C MET A 21 8.02 1.22 -8.67
N LYS A 22 9.34 1.46 -8.64
CA LYS A 22 9.94 2.64 -9.26
C LYS A 22 9.76 2.63 -10.79
N LYS A 23 9.92 1.47 -11.42
CA LYS A 23 9.66 1.29 -12.86
C LYS A 23 8.20 1.58 -13.19
N ARG A 24 7.26 1.02 -12.42
CA ARG A 24 5.82 1.28 -12.57
C ARG A 24 5.48 2.76 -12.41
N ALA A 25 6.08 3.45 -11.44
CA ALA A 25 5.90 4.88 -11.27
C ALA A 25 6.43 5.69 -12.47
N ALA A 26 7.55 5.26 -13.08
CA ALA A 26 8.10 5.88 -14.28
C ALA A 26 7.23 5.64 -15.52
N GLU A 27 6.75 4.41 -15.71
CA GLU A 27 5.80 4.05 -16.79
C GLU A 27 4.52 4.88 -16.69
N LEU A 28 3.93 4.98 -15.49
CA LEU A 28 2.77 5.83 -15.24
C LEU A 28 3.06 7.30 -15.57
N ARG A 29 4.23 7.85 -15.23
CA ARG A 29 4.57 9.24 -15.59
C ARG A 29 4.64 9.47 -17.10
N ALA A 30 5.04 8.46 -17.87
CA ALA A 30 5.12 8.55 -19.33
C ALA A 30 3.74 8.60 -20.01
N GLU A 31 2.66 8.18 -19.33
CA GLU A 31 1.27 8.22 -19.84
C GLU A 31 0.63 9.62 -19.78
N GLY A 32 1.41 10.66 -19.49
CA GLY A 32 0.96 12.05 -19.46
C GLY A 32 0.31 12.47 -18.13
N LYS A 33 -0.48 13.56 -18.15
CA LYS A 33 -0.92 14.27 -16.92
C LYS A 33 -1.71 13.40 -15.94
N LYS A 34 -2.52 12.46 -16.43
CA LYS A 34 -3.27 11.52 -15.57
C LYS A 34 -2.35 10.45 -14.98
N GLY A 35 -1.40 9.95 -15.77
CA GLY A 35 -0.42 8.98 -15.32
C GLY A 35 0.57 9.55 -14.29
N ALA A 36 0.99 10.82 -14.45
CA ALA A 36 1.77 11.53 -13.45
C ALA A 36 1.06 11.57 -12.08
N LYS A 37 -0.24 11.88 -12.04
CA LYS A 37 -1.03 11.84 -10.81
C LYS A 37 -1.08 10.45 -10.17
N LYS A 38 -1.17 9.39 -10.98
CA LYS A 38 -1.14 8.01 -10.47
C LYS A 38 0.23 7.65 -9.89
N ALA A 39 1.31 8.11 -10.52
CA ALA A 39 2.66 7.91 -10.04
C ALA A 39 2.93 8.66 -8.73
N ASP A 40 2.40 9.88 -8.59
CA ASP A 40 2.48 10.65 -7.35
C ASP A 40 1.65 9.99 -6.24
N GLY A 41 0.46 9.46 -6.57
CA GLY A 41 -0.35 8.67 -5.66
C GLY A 41 0.32 7.39 -5.20
N LEU A 42 1.00 6.68 -6.10
CA LEU A 42 1.83 5.51 -5.78
C LEU A 42 2.98 5.90 -4.85
N GLN A 43 3.73 6.96 -5.16
CA GLN A 43 4.83 7.42 -4.31
C GLN A 43 4.33 7.78 -2.91
N ALA A 44 3.23 8.53 -2.81
CA ALA A 44 2.65 8.91 -1.51
C ALA A 44 2.22 7.69 -0.68
N VAL A 45 1.69 6.65 -1.32
CA VAL A 45 1.38 5.38 -0.63
C VAL A 45 2.67 4.73 -0.10
N LEU A 46 3.72 4.63 -0.92
CA LEU A 46 4.99 4.03 -0.51
C LEU A 46 5.67 4.80 0.62
N ASP A 47 5.64 6.13 0.56
CA ASP A 47 6.17 6.99 1.61
C ASP A 47 5.39 6.75 2.92
N SER A 48 4.05 6.70 2.85
CA SER A 48 3.23 6.42 4.04
C SER A 48 3.49 5.03 4.63
N ILE A 49 3.82 4.03 3.80
CA ILE A 49 4.19 2.68 4.26
C ILE A 49 5.57 2.71 4.93
N ALA A 50 6.52 3.48 4.39
CA ALA A 50 7.86 3.60 4.95
C ALA A 50 7.90 4.24 6.34
N GLU A 51 6.95 5.14 6.64
CA GLU A 51 6.78 5.81 7.94
C GLU A 51 6.18 4.91 9.03
N MET A 52 5.63 3.74 8.67
CA MET A 52 5.00 2.83 9.63
C MET A 52 6.02 2.08 10.50
N ALA A 53 5.57 1.65 11.68
CA ALA A 53 6.32 0.71 12.52
C ALA A 53 6.64 -0.58 11.74
N PRO A 54 7.76 -1.27 12.00
CA PRO A 54 8.21 -2.41 11.19
C PRO A 54 7.16 -3.52 10.98
N GLU A 55 6.36 -3.82 12.00
CA GLU A 55 5.31 -4.85 11.93
C GLU A 55 4.13 -4.41 11.04
N ASP A 56 3.66 -3.18 11.22
CA ASP A 56 2.58 -2.60 10.43
C ASP A 56 3.01 -2.38 8.97
N ARG A 57 4.27 -1.97 8.76
CA ARG A 57 4.88 -1.82 7.44
C ARG A 57 4.84 -3.13 6.67
N ALA A 58 5.30 -4.23 7.27
CA ALA A 58 5.30 -5.55 6.61
C ALA A 58 3.88 -5.99 6.17
N LEU A 59 2.86 -5.66 6.96
CA LEU A 59 1.46 -5.91 6.59
C LEU A 59 1.00 -4.99 5.45
N ALA A 60 1.28 -3.69 5.54
CA ALA A 60 0.88 -2.70 4.55
C ALA A 60 1.50 -2.99 3.17
N GLU A 61 2.75 -3.41 3.13
CA GLU A 61 3.45 -3.83 1.92
C GLU A 61 2.79 -5.04 1.27
N ARG A 62 2.46 -6.08 2.05
CA ARG A 62 1.74 -7.25 1.54
C ARG A 62 0.37 -6.88 0.99
N VAL A 63 -0.35 -5.99 1.66
CA VAL A 63 -1.62 -5.45 1.16
C VAL A 63 -1.40 -4.71 -0.15
N HIS A 64 -0.37 -3.87 -0.25
CA HIS A 64 -0.04 -3.14 -1.48
C HIS A 64 0.20 -4.09 -2.67
N VAL A 65 1.05 -5.09 -2.49
CA VAL A 65 1.33 -6.08 -3.54
C VAL A 65 0.04 -6.83 -3.92
N THR A 66 -0.74 -7.28 -2.93
CA THR A 66 -1.96 -8.05 -3.17
C THR A 66 -3.00 -7.25 -3.95
N VAL A 67 -3.27 -6.01 -3.52
CA VAL A 67 -4.26 -5.13 -4.17
C VAL A 67 -3.80 -4.79 -5.58
N THR A 68 -2.53 -4.44 -5.76
CA THR A 68 -2.04 -4.01 -7.07
C THR A 68 -1.88 -5.15 -8.08
N ALA A 69 -1.73 -6.40 -7.61
CA ALA A 69 -1.75 -7.60 -8.44
C ALA A 69 -3.18 -8.05 -8.79
N THR A 70 -4.09 -8.03 -7.82
CA THR A 70 -5.46 -8.54 -7.99
C THR A 70 -6.39 -7.52 -8.65
N ALA A 71 -6.20 -6.24 -8.36
CA ALA A 71 -7.04 -5.14 -8.82
C ALA A 71 -6.18 -3.99 -9.39
N PRO A 72 -5.46 -4.20 -10.51
CA PRO A 72 -4.56 -3.21 -11.11
C PRO A 72 -5.26 -1.94 -11.60
N GLN A 73 -6.59 -1.98 -11.77
CA GLN A 73 -7.42 -0.83 -12.12
C GLN A 73 -7.57 0.18 -10.98
N LEU A 74 -7.33 -0.23 -9.72
CA LEU A 74 -7.41 0.68 -8.59
C LEU A 74 -6.18 1.60 -8.57
N SER A 75 -6.44 2.89 -8.38
CA SER A 75 -5.41 3.91 -8.32
C SER A 75 -4.93 4.08 -6.87
N PRO A 76 -3.63 3.90 -6.58
CA PRO A 76 -3.07 4.17 -5.26
C PRO A 76 -3.21 5.65 -4.90
N LYS A 77 -3.58 5.92 -3.65
CA LYS A 77 -3.63 7.26 -3.06
C LYS A 77 -3.48 7.18 -1.56
N THR A 78 -3.08 8.27 -0.92
CA THR A 78 -3.19 8.38 0.53
C THR A 78 -4.60 8.85 0.92
N TRP A 79 -5.10 8.33 2.03
CA TRP A 79 -6.37 8.74 2.63
C TRP A 79 -6.16 8.89 4.13
N TYR A 80 -6.35 10.10 4.66
CA TYR A 80 -5.99 10.48 6.04
C TYR A 80 -4.55 10.10 6.44
N GLY A 81 -3.63 10.17 5.47
CA GLY A 81 -2.23 9.82 5.65
C GLY A 81 -2.00 8.32 5.86
N MET A 82 -2.87 7.48 5.30
CA MET A 82 -2.70 6.03 5.25
C MET A 82 -2.82 5.51 3.81
N PRO A 83 -2.26 4.33 3.50
CA PRO A 83 -2.41 3.68 2.20
C PRO A 83 -3.88 3.41 1.86
N ALA A 84 -4.30 3.84 0.67
CA ALA A 84 -5.62 3.59 0.14
C ALA A 84 -5.60 3.39 -1.37
N TYR A 85 -6.68 2.81 -1.89
CA TYR A 85 -6.82 2.48 -3.30
C TYR A 85 -8.21 2.87 -3.77
N ALA A 86 -8.28 3.69 -4.82
CA ALA A 86 -9.52 4.23 -5.34
C ALA A 86 -9.90 3.66 -6.69
N ASN A 87 -11.22 3.61 -6.94
CA ASN A 87 -11.77 3.27 -8.24
C ASN A 87 -11.55 4.40 -9.27
N ALA A 88 -12.05 4.19 -10.49
CA ALA A 88 -11.93 5.16 -11.58
C ALA A 88 -12.58 6.52 -11.27
N ASP A 89 -13.59 6.55 -10.38
CA ASP A 89 -14.27 7.75 -9.92
C ASP A 89 -13.51 8.49 -8.79
N GLY A 90 -12.37 7.95 -8.35
CA GLY A 90 -11.57 8.52 -7.27
C GLY A 90 -12.08 8.21 -5.85
N LYS A 91 -13.13 7.39 -5.73
CA LYS A 91 -13.67 6.92 -4.45
C LYS A 91 -12.76 5.84 -3.88
N VAL A 92 -12.40 5.95 -2.61
CA VAL A 92 -11.61 4.93 -1.91
C VAL A 92 -12.46 3.66 -1.81
N VAL A 93 -11.86 2.53 -2.18
CA VAL A 93 -12.47 1.20 -2.15
C VAL A 93 -11.90 0.38 -1.01
N VAL A 94 -10.58 0.35 -0.88
CA VAL A 94 -9.84 -0.38 0.16
C VAL A 94 -8.75 0.51 0.76
N PHE A 95 -8.55 0.40 2.06
CA PHE A 95 -7.54 1.15 2.80
C PHE A 95 -6.90 0.29 3.89
N PHE A 96 -5.67 0.63 4.24
CA PHE A 96 -4.93 0.02 5.33
C PHE A 96 -4.68 1.06 6.41
N GLN A 97 -5.03 0.76 7.65
CA GLN A 97 -4.78 1.58 8.82
C GLN A 97 -3.72 0.94 9.69
N ASP A 98 -2.64 1.66 9.93
CA ASP A 98 -1.58 1.22 10.83
C ASP A 98 -2.02 1.36 12.30
N SER A 99 -1.64 0.39 13.12
CA SER A 99 -2.00 0.34 14.53
C SER A 99 -1.24 1.40 15.34
N GLY A 100 0.02 1.65 14.97
CA GLY A 100 0.94 2.54 15.68
C GLY A 100 0.46 4.00 15.73
N LYS A 101 -0.02 4.55 14.60
CA LYS A 101 -0.50 5.92 14.50
C LYS A 101 -1.76 6.19 15.33
N PHE A 102 -2.64 5.20 15.44
CA PHE A 102 -3.93 5.35 16.14
C PHE A 102 -3.97 4.71 17.53
N LYS A 103 -2.86 4.12 17.98
CA LYS A 103 -2.74 3.39 19.26
C LYS A 103 -3.78 2.27 19.39
N TYR A 104 -4.07 1.60 18.28
CA TYR A 104 -4.92 0.41 18.29
C TYR A 104 -4.11 -0.84 18.56
N ARG A 105 -4.79 -1.90 18.99
CA ARG A 105 -4.15 -3.20 19.24
C ARG A 105 -3.73 -3.91 17.95
N TYR A 106 -4.44 -3.65 16.84
CA TYR A 106 -4.24 -4.29 15.56
C TYR A 106 -4.34 -3.29 14.42
N SER A 107 -3.64 -3.55 13.33
CA SER A 107 -3.82 -2.86 12.06
C SER A 107 -5.15 -3.26 11.42
N THR A 108 -5.78 -2.35 10.68
CA THR A 108 -7.09 -2.59 10.06
C THR A 108 -6.99 -2.53 8.54
N LEU A 109 -7.41 -3.61 7.87
CA LEU A 109 -7.71 -3.59 6.44
C LEU A 109 -9.22 -3.37 6.27
N GLY A 110 -9.61 -2.22 5.72
CA GLY A 110 -11.01 -1.82 5.59
C GLY A 110 -11.44 -1.63 4.14
N PHE A 111 -12.72 -1.86 3.90
CA PHE A 111 -13.38 -1.60 2.61
C PHE A 111 -14.45 -0.52 2.81
N GLN A 112 -14.62 0.33 1.82
CA GLN A 112 -15.64 1.37 1.79
C GLN A 112 -16.84 0.95 0.92
N ASP A 113 -17.96 1.66 1.05
CA ASP A 113 -19.19 1.42 0.28
C ASP A 113 -18.97 1.39 -1.26
N ALA A 114 -17.93 2.06 -1.75
CA ALA A 114 -17.54 2.01 -3.16
C ALA A 114 -16.93 0.65 -3.61
N ALA A 115 -16.85 -0.35 -2.73
CA ALA A 115 -16.33 -1.70 -2.99
C ALA A 115 -17.38 -2.69 -3.51
N ASN A 116 -18.43 -2.18 -4.17
CA ASN A 116 -19.54 -2.96 -4.72
C ASN A 116 -19.32 -3.39 -6.18
#